data_AF-A0A6M4PJV5-F1
#
_entry.id   AF-A0A6M4PJV5-F1
#
_cell.length_a   1.000
_cell.length_b   1.000
_cell.length_c   1.000
_cell.angle_alpha   90.00
_cell.angle_beta   90.00
_cell.angle_gamma   90.00
#
_symmetry.space_group_name_H-M   'P 1'
#
loop_
_entity.id
_entity.type
_entity.pdbx_description
1 polymer ?
#
loop_
_entity_poly.entity_id
_entity_poly.type
_entity_poly.pdbx_seq_one_letter_code
_entity_poly.pdbx_strand_id
1 'polypeptide(L)'
;MSDIAGRTGLRATATAVVHESYSFACMRCGHGWEQSYEIEHHTNAQGEEFVLYVADGQVVPSPLSRPSCHNCDGHVVRIMRAGQVSAVRGTAGRQHHRVPQAGPVESPQVSGPAAPAVPAGTPHHWHLSDLLHPFQRKAG
;
A
#
# COMPACT_ATOMS: atom_id res chain seq x y z
N MET A 1 8.86 -0.33 -37.34
CA MET A 1 7.62 0.47 -37.41
C MET A 1 6.35 -0.40 -37.32
N SER A 2 6.39 -1.58 -36.70
CA SER A 2 5.25 -2.53 -36.66
C SER A 2 4.51 -2.55 -35.31
N ASP A 3 5.03 -1.86 -34.30
CA ASP A 3 4.52 -1.91 -32.93
C ASP A 3 3.23 -1.10 -32.73
N ILE A 4 3.08 0.02 -33.44
CA ILE A 4 1.95 0.94 -33.24
C ILE A 4 0.67 0.37 -33.85
N ALA A 5 0.75 -0.23 -35.04
CA ALA A 5 -0.43 -0.78 -35.74
C ALA A 5 -1.02 -2.01 -35.01
N GLY A 6 -0.17 -2.87 -34.43
CA GLY A 6 -0.63 -4.01 -33.63
C GLY A 6 -1.29 -3.57 -32.32
N ARG A 7 -0.76 -2.52 -31.67
CA ARG A 7 -1.30 -1.96 -30.42
C ARG A 7 -2.65 -1.27 -30.62
N THR A 8 -2.84 -0.56 -31.72
CA THR A 8 -4.13 0.03 -32.09
C THR A 8 -5.16 -1.04 -32.49
N GLY A 9 -4.72 -2.11 -33.16
CA GLY A 9 -5.58 -3.23 -33.53
C GLY A 9 -6.15 -3.99 -32.33
N LEU A 10 -5.34 -4.26 -31.30
CA LEU A 10 -5.80 -4.87 -30.05
C LEU A 10 -6.79 -3.97 -29.32
N ARG A 11 -6.51 -2.66 -29.20
CA ARG A 11 -7.44 -1.70 -28.57
C ARG A 11 -8.78 -1.58 -29.29
N ALA A 12 -8.80 -1.72 -30.62
CA ALA A 12 -10.03 -1.64 -31.40
C ALA A 12 -10.97 -2.85 -31.20
N THR A 13 -10.47 -3.97 -30.65
CA THR A 13 -11.29 -5.16 -30.34
C THR A 13 -11.75 -5.21 -28.89
N ALA A 14 -11.48 -4.17 -28.10
CA ALA A 14 -11.97 -4.09 -26.73
C ALA A 14 -13.50 -4.00 -26.72
N THR A 15 -14.15 -4.97 -26.09
CA THR A 15 -15.60 -4.97 -25.88
C THR A 15 -16.00 -4.02 -24.76
N ALA A 16 -15.10 -3.78 -23.79
CA ALA A 16 -15.24 -2.78 -22.73
C ALA A 16 -13.88 -2.34 -22.20
N VAL A 17 -13.78 -1.12 -21.68
CA VAL A 17 -12.57 -0.60 -21.01
C VAL A 17 -12.96 -0.04 -19.64
N VAL A 18 -12.30 -0.54 -18.59
CA VAL A 18 -12.48 -0.07 -17.20
C VAL A 18 -11.22 0.65 -16.76
N HIS A 19 -11.36 1.81 -16.11
CA HIS A 19 -10.24 2.53 -15.52
C HIS A 19 -10.17 2.23 -14.03
N GLU A 20 -9.06 1.66 -13.58
CA GLU A 20 -8.87 1.29 -12.18
C GLU A 20 -7.51 1.75 -11.70
N SER A 21 -7.42 2.13 -10.42
CA SER A 21 -6.17 2.59 -9.82
C SER A 21 -5.86 1.79 -8.58
N TYR A 22 -4.60 1.38 -8.46
CA TYR A 22 -4.14 0.56 -7.34
C TYR A 22 -2.96 1.23 -6.64
N SER A 23 -2.98 1.16 -5.31
CA SER A 23 -1.80 1.45 -4.49
C SER A 23 -1.06 0.14 -4.20
N PHE A 24 0.27 0.19 -4.25
CA PHE A 24 1.15 -0.94 -3.98
C PHE A 24 2.13 -0.61 -2.87
N ALA A 25 2.52 -1.63 -2.10
CA ALA A 25 3.57 -1.52 -1.10
C ALA A 25 4.48 -2.75 -1.13
N CYS A 26 5.77 -2.55 -1.37
CA CYS A 26 6.76 -3.61 -1.33
C CYS A 26 7.03 -4.02 0.12
N MET A 27 6.80 -5.29 0.46
CA MET A 27 7.09 -5.81 1.80
C MET A 27 8.59 -6.12 2.00
N ARG A 28 9.43 -5.98 0.96
CA ARG A 28 10.88 -6.16 1.07
C ARG A 28 11.62 -4.85 1.37
N CYS A 29 11.32 -3.78 0.64
CA CYS A 29 12.02 -2.50 0.79
C CYS A 29 11.15 -1.34 1.29
N GLY A 30 9.86 -1.56 1.51
CA GLY A 30 8.92 -0.53 1.99
C GLY A 30 8.48 0.48 0.93
N HIS A 31 9.02 0.43 -0.30
CA HIS A 31 8.63 1.33 -1.38
C HIS A 31 7.14 1.20 -1.72
N GLY A 32 6.44 2.34 -1.74
CA GLY A 32 5.04 2.43 -2.10
C GLY A 32 4.84 3.28 -3.35
N TRP A 33 3.97 2.82 -4.25
CA TRP A 33 3.63 3.54 -5.47
C TRP A 33 2.15 3.35 -5.81
N GLU A 34 1.62 4.24 -6.62
CA GLU A 34 0.26 4.17 -7.14
C GLU A 34 0.32 4.19 -8.66
N GLN A 35 -0.51 3.39 -9.30
CA GLN A 35 -0.58 3.30 -10.76
C GLN A 35 -2.03 3.16 -11.20
N SER A 36 -2.39 3.90 -12.25
CA SER A 36 -3.65 3.79 -12.97
C SER A 36 -3.50 2.85 -14.16
N TYR A 37 -4.52 2.04 -14.38
CA TYR A 37 -4.60 1.06 -15.45
C TYR A 37 -5.90 1.21 -16.24
N GLU A 38 -5.80 1.01 -17.54
CA GLU A 38 -6.92 0.68 -18.42
C GLU A 38 -7.01 -0.86 -18.48
N ILE A 39 -8.13 -1.41 -18.04
CA ILE A 39 -8.44 -2.83 -18.07
C ILE A 39 -9.35 -3.07 -19.27
N GLU A 40 -8.75 -3.56 -20.36
CA GLU A 40 -9.43 -3.79 -21.63
C GLU A 40 -9.97 -5.24 -21.63
N HIS A 41 -11.29 -5.39 -21.79
CA HIS A 41 -11.96 -6.67 -21.95
C HIS A 41 -12.06 -7.00 -23.44
N HIS A 42 -11.71 -8.23 -23.80
CA HIS A 42 -11.74 -8.70 -25.18
C HIS A 42 -12.41 -10.06 -25.27
N THR A 43 -12.84 -10.39 -26.48
CA THR A 43 -13.30 -11.73 -26.86
C THR A 43 -12.48 -12.19 -28.06
N ASN A 44 -11.87 -13.38 -27.98
CA ASN A 44 -11.11 -13.93 -29.10
C ASN A 44 -12.03 -14.50 -30.19
N ALA A 45 -11.45 -14.97 -31.30
CA ALA A 45 -12.21 -15.52 -32.43
C ALA A 45 -12.97 -16.82 -32.08
N GLN A 46 -12.56 -17.49 -31.00
CA GLN A 46 -13.17 -18.70 -30.45
C GLN A 46 -14.30 -18.37 -29.46
N GLY A 47 -14.54 -17.09 -29.16
CA GLY A 47 -15.53 -16.63 -28.19
C GLY A 47 -15.06 -16.64 -26.74
N GLU A 48 -13.77 -16.87 -26.47
CA GLU A 48 -13.23 -16.85 -25.11
C GLU A 48 -12.90 -15.42 -24.66
N GLU A 49 -13.30 -15.09 -23.44
CA GLU A 49 -13.03 -13.78 -22.84
C GLU A 49 -11.62 -13.72 -22.24
N PHE A 50 -10.91 -12.62 -22.48
CA PHE A 50 -9.64 -12.33 -21.83
C PHE A 50 -9.50 -10.84 -21.54
N VAL A 51 -8.56 -10.52 -20.65
CA VAL A 51 -8.33 -9.15 -20.17
C VAL A 51 -6.89 -8.73 -20.45
N LEU A 52 -6.72 -7.53 -20.98
CA LEU A 52 -5.43 -6.87 -21.09
C LEU A 52 -5.35 -5.73 -20.07
N TYR A 53 -4.20 -5.62 -19.41
CA TYR A 53 -3.90 -4.50 -18.54
C TYR A 53 -3.00 -3.54 -19.29
N VAL A 54 -3.35 -2.26 -19.26
CA VAL A 54 -2.58 -1.22 -19.93
C VAL A 54 -2.24 -0.12 -18.94
N ALA A 55 -0.96 0.22 -18.85
CA ALA A 55 -0.43 1.34 -18.08
C ALA A 55 0.36 2.25 -19.00
N ASP A 56 0.16 3.56 -18.91
CA ASP A 56 0.84 4.56 -19.74
C ASP A 56 0.76 4.26 -21.26
N GLY A 57 -0.37 3.70 -21.69
CA GLY A 57 -0.62 3.29 -23.07
C GLY A 57 0.15 2.06 -23.55
N GLN A 58 0.82 1.33 -22.65
CA GLN A 58 1.54 0.08 -22.92
C GLN A 58 0.87 -1.12 -22.24
N VAL A 59 0.72 -2.23 -22.98
CA VAL A 59 0.24 -3.49 -22.42
C VAL A 59 1.27 -4.02 -21.42
N VAL A 60 0.82 -4.31 -20.21
CA VAL A 60 1.65 -4.79 -19.09
C VAL A 60 1.12 -6.12 -18.57
N PRO A 61 1.95 -6.91 -17.86
CA PRO A 61 1.46 -8.07 -17.11
C PRO A 61 0.38 -7.67 -16.11
N SER A 62 -0.52 -8.61 -15.78
CA SER A 62 -1.55 -8.36 -14.77
C SER A 62 -0.92 -7.95 -13.43
N PRO A 63 -1.19 -6.73 -12.92
CA PRO A 63 -0.63 -6.24 -11.68
C PRO A 63 -1.13 -7.03 -10.46
N LEU A 64 -2.20 -7.81 -10.63
CA LEU A 64 -2.80 -8.65 -9.59
C LEU A 64 -2.12 -10.02 -9.47
N SER A 65 -1.53 -10.52 -10.55
CA SER A 65 -0.96 -11.87 -10.59
C SER A 65 0.53 -11.91 -10.24
N ARG A 66 1.31 -10.94 -10.71
CA ARG A 66 2.77 -10.90 -10.56
C ARG A 66 3.28 -9.47 -10.35
N PRO A 67 2.87 -8.79 -9.26
CA PRO A 67 3.44 -7.48 -8.96
C PRO A 67 4.95 -7.60 -8.71
N SER A 68 5.71 -6.63 -9.21
CA SER A 68 7.16 -6.51 -8.96
C SER A 68 7.48 -5.11 -8.51
N CYS A 69 8.31 -4.98 -7.48
CA CYS A 69 8.75 -3.69 -7.00
C CYS A 69 9.84 -3.13 -7.92
N HIS A 70 9.56 -2.05 -8.63
CA HIS A 70 10.51 -1.39 -9.53
C HIS A 70 11.72 -0.74 -8.82
N ASN A 71 11.81 -0.81 -7.49
CA ASN A 71 12.94 -0.30 -6.71
C ASN A 71 13.91 -1.41 -6.26
N CYS A 72 13.45 -2.65 -6.07
CA CYS A 72 14.29 -3.73 -5.55
C CYS A 72 14.01 -5.11 -6.16
N ASP A 73 13.18 -5.17 -7.21
CA ASP A 73 12.74 -6.38 -7.91
C ASP A 73 12.07 -7.44 -7.03
N GLY A 74 11.64 -7.07 -5.82
CA GLY A 74 10.92 -7.96 -4.92
C GLY A 74 9.50 -8.24 -5.41
N HIS A 75 9.07 -9.50 -5.31
CA HIS A 75 7.72 -9.94 -5.71
C HIS A 75 6.70 -10.00 -4.56
N VAL A 76 7.16 -9.83 -3.32
CA VAL A 76 6.28 -9.78 -2.15
C VAL A 76 5.72 -8.36 -2.02
N VAL A 77 4.61 -8.11 -2.70
CA VAL A 77 3.97 -6.79 -2.82
C VAL A 77 2.54 -6.88 -2.32
N ARG A 78 2.14 -5.95 -1.45
CA ARG A 78 0.75 -5.77 -1.02
C ARG A 78 0.05 -4.83 -2.00
N ILE A 79 -1.13 -5.23 -2.46
CA ILE A 79 -2.00 -4.42 -3.32
C ILE A 79 -3.14 -3.86 -2.46
N MET A 80 -3.47 -2.60 -2.65
CA MET A 80 -4.45 -1.83 -1.88
C MET A 80 -5.29 -0.98 -2.83
N ARG A 81 -6.41 -0.43 -2.32
CA ARG A 81 -7.21 0.56 -3.05
C ARG A 81 -6.36 1.80 -3.37
N ALA A 82 -6.73 2.53 -4.43
CA ALA A 82 -6.14 3.84 -4.72
C ALA A 82 -6.18 4.80 -3.52
N GLY A 83 -5.28 5.78 -3.53
CA GLY A 83 -5.14 6.84 -2.56
C GLY A 83 -4.31 6.50 -1.31
N GLN A 84 -3.93 5.24 -1.08
CA GLN A 84 -3.24 4.85 0.16
C GLN A 84 -1.82 5.41 0.24
N VAL A 85 -1.06 5.36 -0.87
CA VAL A 85 0.31 5.90 -0.90
C VAL A 85 0.30 7.43 -0.76
N SER A 86 -0.65 8.09 -1.44
CA SER A 86 -0.84 9.54 -1.36
C SER A 86 -1.22 10.00 0.05
N ALA A 87 -2.11 9.25 0.73
CA ALA A 87 -2.50 9.55 2.11
C ALA A 87 -1.30 9.50 3.07
N VAL A 88 -0.44 8.48 2.97
CA VAL A 88 0.75 8.34 3.83
C VAL A 88 1.79 9.43 3.55
N ARG A 89 2.01 9.81 2.29
CA ARG A 89 2.91 10.94 1.97
C ARG A 89 2.38 12.25 2.51
N GLY A 90 1.07 12.47 2.42
CA GLY A 90 0.39 13.65 2.96
C GLY A 90 0.51 13.76 4.48
N THR A 91 0.43 12.65 5.21
CA THR A 91 0.61 12.65 6.68
C THR A 91 2.08 12.84 7.07
N ALA A 92 3.03 12.21 6.40
CA ALA A 92 4.46 12.40 6.67
C ALA A 92 4.88 13.87 6.50
N GLY A 93 4.43 14.55 5.44
CA GLY A 93 4.68 15.98 5.25
C GLY A 93 4.04 16.87 6.33
N ARG A 94 2.91 16.43 6.89
CA ARG A 94 2.16 17.15 7.93
C ARG A 94 2.61 16.82 9.36
N GLN A 95 3.30 15.71 9.58
CA GLN A 95 3.89 15.33 10.88
C GLN A 95 5.11 16.18 11.27
N HIS A 96 5.65 16.97 10.34
CA HIS A 96 6.57 18.06 10.67
C HIS A 96 5.86 19.23 11.39
N HIS A 97 4.52 19.22 11.49
CA HIS A 97 3.80 20.13 12.37
C HIS A 97 3.94 19.64 13.82
N ARG A 98 4.94 20.23 14.48
CA ARG A 98 5.22 20.29 15.91
C ARG A 98 4.16 19.60 16.78
N VAL A 99 4.49 18.41 17.28
CA VAL A 99 3.85 17.87 18.48
C VAL A 99 4.01 18.96 19.55
N PRO A 100 2.91 19.52 20.12
CA PRO A 100 3.04 20.34 21.31
C PRO A 100 3.72 19.46 22.34
N GLN A 101 4.89 19.87 22.83
CA GLN A 101 5.56 19.18 23.91
C GLN A 101 4.50 18.98 25.00
N ALA A 102 4.20 17.72 25.35
CA ALA A 102 3.33 17.44 26.47
C ALA A 102 3.96 18.14 27.68
N GLY A 103 3.34 19.25 28.10
CA GLY A 103 3.77 19.96 29.28
C GLY A 103 3.72 19.00 30.47
N PRO A 104 4.53 19.22 31.52
CA PRO A 104 4.51 18.36 32.69
C PRO A 104 3.07 18.23 33.19
N VAL A 105 2.58 16.99 33.27
CA VAL A 105 1.32 16.70 33.95
C VAL A 105 1.60 16.94 35.43
N GLU A 106 1.13 18.07 35.96
CA GLU A 106 1.14 18.31 37.39
C GLU A 106 0.12 17.36 38.02
N SER A 107 0.63 16.26 38.59
CA SER A 107 -0.16 15.36 39.42
C SER A 107 -0.61 16.10 40.68
N PRO A 108 -1.91 16.13 41.02
CA PRO A 108 -2.33 16.59 42.34
C PRO A 108 -1.72 15.69 43.41
N GLN A 109 -0.80 16.22 44.22
CA GLN A 109 -0.29 15.53 45.39
C GLN A 109 -1.39 15.46 46.44
N VAL A 110 -2.07 14.31 46.53
CA VAL A 110 -2.95 13.98 47.66
C VAL A 110 -2.15 13.20 48.70
N SER A 111 -1.96 13.82 49.86
CA SER A 111 -1.26 13.25 51.02
C SER A 111 -2.19 12.34 51.85
N GLY A 112 -2.11 11.01 51.63
CA GLY A 112 -2.39 9.89 52.57
C GLY A 112 -3.78 9.75 53.24
N PRO A 113 -4.10 8.63 53.93
CA PRO A 113 -3.27 7.46 54.30
C PRO A 113 -3.80 6.09 53.81
N ALA A 114 -3.00 5.05 54.09
CA ALA A 114 -2.97 3.68 53.56
C ALA A 114 -4.26 2.82 53.66
N ALA A 115 -4.54 2.04 52.59
CA ALA A 115 -5.36 0.83 52.56
C ALA A 115 -5.01 -0.01 51.29
N PRO A 116 -5.29 -1.33 51.24
CA PRO A 116 -4.45 -2.33 50.60
C PRO A 116 -4.50 -2.34 49.06
N ALA A 117 -3.37 -2.78 48.49
CA ALA A 117 -3.13 -2.90 47.05
C ALA A 117 -4.11 -3.87 46.38
N VAL A 118 -5.00 -3.31 45.56
CA VAL A 118 -5.64 -4.02 44.46
C VAL A 118 -4.61 -4.03 43.32
N PRO A 119 -4.26 -5.18 42.71
CA PRO A 119 -3.38 -5.14 41.54
C PRO A 119 -4.13 -4.46 40.41
N ALA A 120 -3.77 -3.20 40.17
CA ALA A 120 -4.18 -2.45 39.00
C ALA A 120 -3.81 -3.28 37.76
N GLY A 121 -4.81 -3.67 36.98
CA GLY A 121 -4.62 -4.38 35.74
C GLY A 121 -3.56 -3.66 34.91
N THR A 122 -2.55 -4.43 34.49
CA THR A 122 -1.42 -3.96 33.70
C THR A 122 -1.94 -3.07 32.57
N PRO A 123 -1.57 -1.78 32.50
CA PRO A 123 -1.83 -1.01 31.31
C PRO A 123 -1.06 -1.68 30.18
N HIS A 124 -1.80 -2.32 29.27
CA HIS A 124 -1.26 -2.88 28.04
C HIS A 124 -0.75 -1.70 27.19
N HIS A 125 0.49 -1.32 27.46
CA HIS A 125 1.24 -0.37 26.67
C HIS A 125 1.50 -1.07 25.33
N TRP A 126 0.71 -0.71 24.34
CA TRP A 126 1.02 -1.01 22.95
C TRP A 126 2.34 -0.27 22.67
N HIS A 127 3.46 -0.98 22.73
CA HIS A 127 4.72 -0.37 22.39
C HIS A 127 4.79 -0.31 20.86
N LEU A 128 4.92 0.91 20.31
CA LEU A 128 5.00 1.11 18.85
C LEU A 128 6.11 0.29 18.20
N SER A 129 7.15 -0.08 18.96
CA SER A 129 8.19 -0.98 18.48
C SER A 129 7.65 -2.36 18.14
N ASP A 130 6.62 -2.87 18.84
CA ASP A 130 6.03 -4.20 18.58
C ASP A 130 5.34 -4.28 17.21
N LEU A 131 4.96 -3.14 16.62
CA LEU A 131 4.38 -3.05 15.27
C LEU A 131 5.43 -2.93 14.15
N LEU A 132 6.68 -2.63 14.50
CA LEU A 132 7.78 -2.41 13.55
C LEU A 132 8.70 -3.63 13.38
N HIS A 133 8.40 -4.75 14.05
CA HIS A 133 9.20 -5.97 13.98
C HIS A 133 8.90 -7.01 12.88
N PRO A 134 8.00 -6.84 11.88
CA PRO A 134 7.75 -7.94 10.95
C PRO A 134 8.91 -8.25 9.98
N PHE A 135 10.02 -7.49 10.00
CA PHE A 135 11.13 -7.66 9.04
C PHE A 135 12.51 -7.88 9.66
N GLN A 136 12.62 -8.62 10.76
CA GLN A 136 13.92 -9.22 11.13
C GLN A 136 13.94 -10.72 10.79
N ARG A 137 14.25 -11.03 9.52
CA ARG A 137 14.79 -12.35 9.16
C ARG A 137 16.28 -12.22 8.91
N LYS A 138 17.03 -12.87 9.79
CA LYS A 138 18.48 -13.07 9.81
C LYS A 138 18.95 -13.63 8.47
N ALA A 139 19.95 -12.99 7.86
CA ALA A 139 20.71 -13.58 6.76
C ALA A 139 21.44 -14.83 7.26
N GLY A 140 21.28 -15.94 6.55
CA GLY A 140 22.01 -17.18 6.67
C GLY A 140 22.26 -17.72 5.28
#